data_AF-A0A9D9T5T5-F1
#
_entry.id   AF-A0A9D9T5T5-F1
#
_cell.length_a   1.000
_cell.length_b   1.000
_cell.length_c   1.000
_cell.angle_alpha   90.00
_cell.angle_beta   90.00
_cell.angle_gamma   90.00
#
_symmetry.space_group_name_H-M   'P 1'
#
loop_
_entity.id
_entity.type
_entity.pdbx_description
1 polymer ?
#
loop_
_entity_poly.entity_id
_entity_poly.type
_entity_poly.pdbx_seq_one_letter_code
_entity_poly.pdbx_strand_id
1 'polypeptide(L)'
;MKYILALIACFTLIFALISFNKNTDQLPLASARVTQVDGLYIFTDCLPTNQFDSIGKVDLGFISGTQYDNIKTNLIKRTKKQFPEAEGLILKLKKNGLDYGIPIVFKKQ
;
A
#
# COMPACT_ATOMS: atom_id res chain seq x y z
N MET A 1 43.38 -0.78 33.20
CA MET A 1 42.23 -1.72 33.24
C MET A 1 40.87 -1.02 33.27
N LYS A 2 40.63 -0.02 34.13
CA LYS A 2 39.32 0.67 34.26
C LYS A 2 38.78 1.26 32.93
N TYR A 3 39.65 1.85 32.12
CA TYR A 3 39.29 2.42 30.81
C TYR A 3 38.99 1.35 29.73
N ILE A 4 39.65 0.19 29.81
CA ILE A 4 39.42 -0.93 28.90
C ILE A 4 38.04 -1.54 29.15
N LEU A 5 37.65 -1.68 30.43
CA LEU A 5 36.31 -2.12 30.84
C LEU A 5 35.22 -1.15 30.35
N ALA A 6 35.44 0.16 30.47
CA ALA A 6 34.49 1.16 29.97
C ALA A 6 34.32 1.12 28.45
N LEU A 7 35.41 0.87 27.71
CA LEU A 7 35.39 0.80 26.25
C LEU A 7 34.62 -0.43 25.74
N ILE A 8 34.79 -1.58 26.40
CA ILE A 8 34.05 -2.81 26.08
C ILE A 8 32.55 -2.60 26.34
N ALA A 9 32.18 -2.00 27.47
CA ALA A 9 30.78 -1.71 27.81
C ALA A 9 30.11 -0.74 26.82
N CYS A 10 30.86 0.23 26.31
CA CYS A 10 30.34 1.16 25.30
C CYS A 10 30.12 0.46 23.96
N PHE A 11 31.04 -0.43 23.56
CA PHE A 11 30.93 -1.19 22.32
C PHE A 11 29.75 -2.17 22.33
N THR A 12 29.50 -2.84 23.46
CA THR A 12 28.33 -3.72 23.61
C THR A 12 27.01 -2.95 23.59
N LEU A 13 26.97 -1.75 24.17
CA LEU A 13 25.79 -0.88 24.13
C LEU A 13 25.45 -0.44 22.69
N ILE A 14 26.47 -0.06 21.91
CA ILE A 14 26.30 0.34 20.51
C ILE A 14 25.80 -0.84 19.66
N PHE A 15 26.35 -2.03 19.85
CA PHE A 15 25.89 -3.25 19.16
C PHE A 15 24.43 -3.61 19.52
N ALA A 16 24.03 -3.44 20.78
CA ALA A 16 22.65 -3.68 21.22
C ALA A 16 21.66 -2.71 20.55
N LEU A 17 22.03 -1.44 20.40
CA LEU A 17 21.21 -0.43 19.72
C LEU A 17 21.05 -0.72 18.22
N ILE A 18 22.09 -1.23 17.56
CA ILE A 18 22.02 -1.60 16.13
C ILE A 18 21.16 -2.85 15.93
N SER A 19 21.21 -3.82 16.85
CA SER A 19 20.47 -5.09 16.73
C SER A 19 18.96 -4.94 16.94
N PHE A 20 18.50 -3.87 17.63
CA PHE A 20 17.09 -3.58 17.84
C PHE A 20 16.36 -3.06 16.58
N ASN A 21 17.08 -2.77 15.50
CA ASN A 21 16.51 -2.26 14.25
C ASN A 21 16.13 -3.37 13.25
N LYS A 22 16.00 -4.61 13.70
CA LYS A 22 15.31 -5.65 12.92
C LYS A 22 13.81 -5.43 13.05
N ASN A 23 13.28 -4.47 12.28
CA ASN A 23 11.89 -4.55 11.85
C ASN A 23 11.76 -5.88 11.13
N THR A 24 11.23 -6.87 11.83
CA THR A 24 10.87 -8.14 11.22
C THR A 24 9.86 -7.83 10.15
N ASP A 25 10.24 -8.03 8.88
CA ASP A 25 9.35 -8.19 7.73
C ASP A 25 8.49 -9.46 7.88
N GLN A 26 7.99 -9.73 9.09
CA GLN A 26 6.93 -10.68 9.30
C GLN A 26 5.68 -10.04 8.71
N LEU A 27 5.30 -10.51 7.52
CA LEU A 27 3.97 -10.30 6.98
C LEU A 27 2.98 -10.52 8.13
N PRO A 28 2.09 -9.54 8.42
CA PRO A 28 1.16 -9.66 9.53
C PRO A 28 0.40 -10.98 9.42
N LEU A 29 0.12 -11.61 10.57
CA LEU A 29 -0.55 -12.92 10.71
C LEU A 29 -1.79 -13.10 9.81
N ALA A 30 -2.45 -12.00 9.44
CA ALA A 30 -3.52 -11.96 8.44
C ALA A 30 -3.04 -11.23 7.16
N SER A 31 -2.28 -11.92 6.31
CA SER A 31 -1.97 -11.47 4.95
C SER A 31 -2.93 -12.13 3.96
N ALA A 32 -3.44 -11.35 2.99
CA ALA A 32 -4.35 -11.82 1.97
C ALA A 32 -3.82 -11.46 0.59
N ARG A 33 -4.12 -12.30 -0.41
CA ARG A 33 -3.86 -11.96 -1.81
C ARG A 33 -5.01 -11.12 -2.35
N VAL A 34 -4.66 -10.05 -3.04
CA VAL A 34 -5.63 -9.21 -3.74
C VAL A 34 -5.70 -9.61 -5.22
N THR A 35 -6.85 -9.38 -5.83
CA THR A 35 -7.04 -9.65 -7.26
C THR A 35 -6.27 -8.65 -8.10
N GLN A 36 -5.60 -9.12 -9.14
CA GLN A 36 -5.04 -8.26 -10.19
C GLN A 36 -5.97 -8.27 -11.40
N VAL A 37 -6.32 -7.09 -11.90
CA VAL A 37 -7.11 -6.91 -13.11
C VAL A 37 -6.37 -5.95 -14.00
N ASP A 38 -6.11 -6.35 -15.25
CA ASP A 38 -5.54 -5.46 -16.26
C ASP A 38 -4.17 -4.84 -15.88
N GLY A 39 -3.41 -5.54 -15.03
CA GLY A 39 -2.11 -5.11 -14.50
C GLY A 39 -2.18 -4.37 -13.16
N LEU A 40 -3.38 -3.96 -12.72
CA LEU A 40 -3.59 -3.25 -11.45
C LEU A 40 -3.98 -4.19 -10.32
N TYR A 41 -3.33 -4.08 -9.17
CA TYR A 41 -3.79 -4.70 -7.92
C TYR A 41 -5.01 -3.95 -7.38
N ILE A 42 -6.12 -4.64 -7.16
CA ILE A 42 -7.40 -4.02 -6.76
C ILE A 42 -7.63 -4.24 -5.27
N PHE A 43 -7.64 -3.15 -4.52
CA PHE A 43 -7.88 -3.15 -3.08
C PHE A 43 -9.30 -2.66 -2.79
N THR A 44 -10.15 -3.55 -2.30
CA THR A 44 -11.53 -3.24 -1.90
C THR A 44 -11.67 -3.55 -0.41
N ASP A 45 -12.06 -2.54 0.38
CA ASP A 45 -12.15 -2.63 1.84
C ASP A 45 -10.86 -3.06 2.56
N CYS A 46 -9.73 -2.98 1.87
CA CYS A 46 -8.40 -3.26 2.41
C CYS A 46 -7.37 -2.25 1.91
N LEU A 47 -6.16 -2.32 2.46
CA LEU A 47 -5.00 -1.54 2.04
C LEU A 47 -3.81 -2.46 1.80
N PRO A 48 -2.87 -2.07 0.92
CA PRO A 48 -1.63 -2.81 0.77
C PRO A 48 -0.81 -2.79 2.06
N THR A 49 -0.20 -3.94 2.40
CA THR A 49 0.78 -4.04 3.50
C THR A 49 2.11 -3.39 3.12
N ASN A 50 2.51 -3.52 1.86
CA ASN A 50 3.71 -2.87 1.32
C ASN A 50 3.54 -1.36 1.34
N GLN A 51 4.64 -0.62 1.56
CA GLN A 51 4.60 0.83 1.48
C GLN A 51 4.28 1.29 0.05
N PHE A 52 3.44 2.32 -0.06
CA PHE A 52 3.00 2.87 -1.33
C PHE A 52 2.84 4.39 -1.22
N ASP A 53 2.86 5.06 -2.37
CA ASP A 53 2.45 6.45 -2.50
C ASP A 53 1.12 6.52 -3.27
N SER A 54 0.24 7.42 -2.84
CA SER A 54 -0.93 7.79 -3.63
C SER A 54 -0.53 8.80 -4.68
N ILE A 55 -0.86 8.52 -5.94
CA ILE A 55 -0.49 9.37 -7.07
C ILE A 55 -1.66 10.22 -7.58
N GLY A 56 -2.80 10.16 -6.91
CA GLY A 56 -3.96 11.00 -7.25
C GLY A 56 -5.29 10.43 -6.80
N LYS A 57 -6.35 10.86 -7.47
CA LYS A 57 -7.73 10.44 -7.25
C LYS A 57 -8.42 10.28 -8.60
N VAL A 58 -9.16 9.18 -8.77
CA VAL A 58 -9.96 8.90 -9.96
C VAL A 58 -11.42 8.88 -9.56
N ASP A 59 -12.15 9.92 -9.92
CA ASP A 59 -13.60 9.95 -9.70
C ASP A 59 -14.33 9.02 -10.68
N LEU A 60 -15.42 8.41 -10.19
CA LEU A 60 -16.32 7.61 -11.02
C LEU A 60 -16.88 8.45 -12.17
N GLY A 61 -16.79 7.92 -13.39
CA GLY A 61 -17.40 8.54 -14.56
C GLY A 61 -18.86 8.14 -14.72
N PHE A 62 -19.46 8.51 -15.86
CA PHE A 62 -20.78 8.01 -16.24
C PHE A 62 -20.76 6.48 -16.36
N ILE A 63 -21.72 5.82 -15.69
CA ILE A 63 -21.95 4.38 -15.74
C ILE A 63 -23.44 4.09 -15.94
N SER A 64 -23.77 3.06 -16.70
CA SER A 64 -25.13 2.55 -16.84
C SER A 64 -25.43 1.55 -15.72
N GLY A 65 -25.74 2.08 -14.53
CA GLY A 65 -26.15 1.29 -13.36
C GLY A 65 -25.10 1.17 -12.26
N THR A 66 -25.55 0.95 -11.04
CA THR A 66 -24.76 1.04 -9.79
C THR A 66 -24.23 -0.32 -9.30
N GLN A 67 -24.20 -1.32 -10.16
CA GLN A 67 -23.64 -2.62 -9.79
C GLN A 67 -22.13 -2.49 -9.57
N TYR A 68 -21.63 -3.23 -8.58
CA TYR A 68 -20.21 -3.19 -8.19
C TYR A 68 -19.28 -3.41 -9.38
N ASP A 69 -19.58 -4.38 -10.27
CA ASP A 69 -18.73 -4.66 -11.41
C ASP A 69 -18.66 -3.50 -12.42
N ASN A 70 -19.76 -2.75 -12.61
CA ASN A 70 -19.77 -1.56 -13.47
C ASN A 70 -18.90 -0.45 -12.86
N ILE A 71 -19.02 -0.22 -11.55
CA ILE A 71 -18.23 0.78 -10.82
C ILE A 71 -16.74 0.43 -10.88
N LYS A 72 -16.39 -0.80 -10.49
CA LYS A 72 -15.02 -1.33 -10.49
C LYS A 72 -14.39 -1.22 -11.88
N THR A 73 -15.06 -1.72 -12.91
CA THR A 73 -14.53 -1.70 -14.29
C THR A 73 -14.35 -0.27 -14.81
N ASN A 74 -15.27 0.64 -14.49
CA ASN A 74 -15.14 2.05 -14.87
C ASN A 74 -13.92 2.70 -14.20
N LEU A 75 -13.74 2.51 -12.89
CA LEU A 75 -12.62 3.06 -12.15
C LEU A 75 -11.27 2.48 -12.60
N ILE A 76 -11.19 1.18 -12.90
CA ILE A 76 -9.99 0.55 -13.47
C ILE A 76 -9.64 1.18 -14.82
N LYS A 77 -10.61 1.23 -15.74
CA LYS A 77 -10.40 1.80 -17.08
C LYS A 77 -9.93 3.25 -17.01
N ARG A 78 -10.52 4.06 -16.13
CA ARG A 78 -10.16 5.47 -15.95
C ARG A 78 -8.79 5.63 -15.29
N THR A 79 -8.47 4.78 -14.31
CA THR A 79 -7.17 4.76 -13.66
C THR A 79 -6.07 4.52 -14.69
N LYS A 80 -6.18 3.48 -15.51
CA LYS A 80 -5.19 3.19 -16.55
C LYS A 80 -5.02 4.32 -17.57
N LYS A 81 -6.08 5.11 -17.80
CA LYS A 81 -6.04 6.24 -18.74
C LYS A 81 -5.39 7.48 -18.13
N GLN A 82 -5.66 7.77 -16.85
CA GLN A 82 -5.22 8.99 -16.18
C GLN A 82 -3.86 8.82 -15.49
N PHE A 83 -3.56 7.60 -15.04
CA PHE A 83 -2.39 7.21 -14.26
C PHE A 83 -1.83 5.89 -14.84
N PRO A 84 -1.24 5.91 -16.05
CA PRO A 84 -0.70 4.71 -16.69
C PRO A 84 0.42 4.02 -15.90
N GLU A 85 1.08 4.75 -14.99
CA GLU A 85 2.11 4.28 -14.07
C GLU A 85 1.54 3.64 -12.79
N ALA A 86 0.23 3.69 -12.57
CA ALA A 86 -0.39 3.08 -11.40
C ALA A 86 -0.14 1.56 -11.38
N GLU A 87 0.25 1.03 -10.23
CA GLU A 87 0.45 -0.40 -9.99
C GLU A 87 -0.72 -1.01 -9.21
N GLY A 88 -1.47 -0.17 -8.50
CA GLY A 88 -2.67 -0.58 -7.77
C GLY A 88 -3.76 0.49 -7.75
N LEU A 89 -4.95 0.07 -7.35
CA LEU A 89 -6.12 0.92 -7.19
C LEU A 89 -6.86 0.55 -5.91
N ILE A 90 -7.00 1.51 -5.00
CA ILE A 90 -7.82 1.37 -3.79
C ILE A 90 -9.20 1.94 -4.08
N LEU A 91 -10.24 1.09 -4.02
CA LEU A 91 -11.62 1.50 -4.21
C LEU A 91 -12.16 2.12 -2.92
N LYS A 92 -12.81 3.28 -3.05
CA LYS A 92 -13.54 3.96 -1.97
C LYS A 92 -15.00 4.02 -2.36
N LEU A 93 -15.75 3.02 -1.92
CA LEU A 93 -17.18 2.89 -2.16
C LEU A 93 -17.96 3.52 -1.00
N LYS A 94 -18.83 4.49 -1.28
CA LYS A 94 -19.55 5.28 -0.27
C LYS A 94 -21.04 5.19 -0.51
N LYS A 95 -21.78 4.63 0.46
CA LYS A 95 -23.25 4.50 0.41
C LYS A 95 -24.00 5.81 0.11
N ASN A 96 -23.49 6.94 0.61
CA ASN A 96 -24.11 8.28 0.47
C ASN A 96 -23.18 9.30 -0.21
N GLY A 97 -22.23 8.84 -1.03
CA GLY A 97 -21.27 9.70 -1.71
C GLY A 97 -20.94 9.20 -3.10
N LEU A 98 -20.10 9.94 -3.81
CA LEU A 98 -19.55 9.47 -5.07
C LEU A 98 -18.42 8.49 -4.77
N ASP A 99 -18.49 7.32 -5.39
CA ASP A 99 -17.41 6.35 -5.38
C ASP A 99 -16.21 6.89 -6.14
N TYR A 100 -15.01 6.55 -5.68
CA TYR A 100 -13.78 6.93 -6.34
C TYR A 100 -12.68 5.91 -6.10
N GLY A 101 -11.64 5.98 -6.92
CA GLY A 101 -10.43 5.21 -6.79
C GLY A 101 -9.26 6.06 -6.34
N ILE A 102 -8.35 5.46 -5.58
CA ILE A 102 -7.04 6.04 -5.25
C ILE A 102 -5.99 5.20 -5.96
N PRO A 103 -5.43 5.66 -7.09
CA PRO A 103 -4.28 5.02 -7.73
C PRO A 103 -3.04 5.10 -6.85
N ILE A 104 -2.26 4.03 -6.85
CA ILE A 104 -1.05 3.90 -6.03
C ILE A 104 0.13 3.33 -6.83
N VAL A 105 1.33 3.66 -6.38
CA VAL A 105 2.60 3.07 -6.81
C VAL A 105 3.33 2.56 -5.57
N PHE A 106 3.89 1.35 -5.64
CA PHE A 106 4.62 0.75 -4.54
C PHE A 106 6.02 1.36 -4.42
N LYS A 107 6.45 1.58 -3.18
CA LYS A 107 7.84 1.95 -2.91
C LYS A 107 8.71 0.72 -3.15
N LYS A 108 9.79 0.91 -3.91
CA LYS A 108 10.81 -0.13 -4.08
C LYS A 108 11.41 -0.42 -2.71
N GLN A 109 11.50 -1.71 -2.38
CA GLN A 109 12.17 -2.22 -1.18
C GLN A 109 13.69 -2.10 -1.34
#